data_AF-A0ABD1QCG8-F1
#
_entry.id   AF-A0ABD1QCG8-F1
#
_cell.length_a   1.000
_cell.length_b   1.000
_cell.length_c   1.000
_cell.angle_alpha   90.00
_cell.angle_beta   90.00
_cell.angle_gamma   90.00
#
_symmetry.space_group_name_H-M   'P 1'
#
loop_
_entity.id
_entity.type
_entity.pdbx_description
1 polymer ?
#
loop_
_entity_poly.entity_id
_entity_poly.type
_entity_poly.pdbx_seq_one_letter_code
_entity_poly.pdbx_strand_id
1 'polypeptide(L)'
;MVSPSSLTIRAFGSLLFRFSNGVSLKPPNSFTLHDFQAYCPNELALAVIAELDDLTIGGPINGYGIEVSSHIYSLISDTVVAYEIILTDGQLVRATKDREYSDLFCAIPWSQGTLGLLVAAKIKLIPIK
;
A
#
# COMPACT_ATOMS: atom_id res chain seq x y z
N MET A 1 -17.21 11.54 -13.98
CA MET A 1 -16.79 10.34 -13.25
C MET A 1 -15.51 10.71 -12.51
N VAL A 2 -15.47 10.67 -11.18
CA VAL A 2 -14.29 11.14 -10.42
C VAL A 2 -13.20 10.08 -10.51
N SER A 3 -12.03 10.43 -11.07
CA SER A 3 -10.88 9.53 -11.15
C SER A 3 -10.39 9.17 -9.73
N PRO A 4 -10.15 7.88 -9.41
CA PRO A 4 -9.78 7.49 -8.06
C PRO A 4 -8.36 7.97 -7.68
N SER A 5 -8.25 8.77 -6.61
CA SER A 5 -6.99 9.36 -6.13
C SER A 5 -6.19 8.48 -5.17
N SER A 6 -6.78 7.39 -4.68
CA SER A 6 -6.12 6.43 -3.77
C SER A 6 -6.70 5.03 -3.90
N LEU A 7 -5.87 4.06 -3.51
CA LEU A 7 -6.14 2.63 -3.50
C LEU A 7 -5.87 2.06 -2.11
N THR A 8 -6.74 1.18 -1.61
CA THR A 8 -6.46 0.34 -0.43
C THR A 8 -6.21 -1.09 -0.85
N ILE A 9 -5.11 -1.68 -0.37
CA ILE A 9 -4.69 -3.06 -0.59
C ILE A 9 -4.81 -3.81 0.74
N ARG A 10 -5.55 -4.94 0.80
CA ARG A 10 -5.74 -5.77 2.00
C ARG A 10 -5.36 -7.22 1.74
N ALA A 11 -4.47 -7.82 2.54
CA ALA A 11 -3.90 -9.15 2.23
C ALA A 11 -4.58 -10.35 2.92
N PHE A 12 -5.36 -10.17 4.00
CA PHE A 12 -5.90 -11.30 4.78
C PHE A 12 -7.34 -11.70 4.40
N GLY A 13 -7.60 -13.03 4.30
CA GLY A 13 -8.90 -13.63 3.93
C GLY A 13 -9.18 -13.68 2.43
N SER A 14 -8.84 -12.61 1.71
CA SER A 14 -8.66 -12.56 0.26
C SER A 14 -8.08 -11.20 -0.12
N LEU A 15 -7.14 -11.16 -1.06
CA LEU A 15 -6.60 -9.88 -1.49
C LEU A 15 -7.70 -9.03 -2.12
N LEU A 16 -7.84 -7.79 -1.63
CA LEU A 16 -8.87 -6.85 -2.09
C LEU A 16 -8.23 -5.50 -2.40
N PHE A 17 -8.40 -5.07 -3.65
CA PHE A 17 -8.18 -3.69 -4.07
C PHE A 17 -9.47 -2.91 -3.91
N ARG A 18 -9.41 -1.78 -3.21
CA ARG A 18 -10.53 -0.85 -3.13
C ARG A 18 -10.07 0.54 -3.54
N PHE A 19 -10.59 1.00 -4.66
CA PHE A 19 -10.36 2.35 -5.16
C PHE A 19 -11.25 3.34 -4.41
N SER A 20 -10.77 4.57 -4.29
CA SER A 20 -11.52 5.68 -3.65
C SER A 20 -12.87 6.00 -4.29
N ASN A 21 -13.09 5.63 -5.57
CA ASN A 21 -14.37 5.77 -6.26
C ASN A 21 -15.39 4.67 -5.90
N GLY A 22 -15.05 3.76 -4.99
CA GLY A 22 -15.90 2.66 -4.54
C GLY A 22 -15.75 1.36 -5.32
N VAL A 23 -14.97 1.34 -6.41
CA VAL A 23 -14.68 0.11 -7.17
C VAL A 23 -13.82 -0.82 -6.31
N SER A 24 -14.24 -2.08 -6.20
CA SER A 24 -13.48 -3.12 -5.53
C SER A 24 -13.14 -4.25 -6.48
N LEU A 25 -11.87 -4.63 -6.54
CA LEU A 25 -11.38 -5.74 -7.33
C LEU A 25 -10.81 -6.80 -6.38
N LYS A 26 -11.18 -8.06 -6.62
CA LYS A 26 -10.68 -9.21 -5.87
C LYS A 26 -9.67 -9.96 -6.75
N PRO A 27 -8.38 -9.59 -6.69
CA PRO A 27 -7.32 -10.34 -7.35
C PRO A 27 -7.17 -11.77 -6.79
N PRO A 28 -6.49 -12.66 -7.52
CA PRO A 28 -6.06 -13.97 -7.02
C PRO A 28 -5.15 -13.84 -5.79
N ASN A 29 -5.10 -14.91 -4.97
CA ASN A 29 -4.40 -14.90 -3.68
C ASN A 29 -2.87 -14.72 -3.78
N SER A 30 -2.28 -14.99 -4.94
CA SER A 30 -0.85 -14.83 -5.24
C SER A 30 -0.63 -13.60 -6.12
N PHE A 31 -1.06 -12.44 -5.65
CA PHE A 31 -0.95 -11.21 -6.42
C PHE A 31 0.30 -10.44 -6.06
N THR A 32 0.89 -9.88 -7.09
CA THR A 32 2.15 -9.18 -6.97
C THR A 32 2.02 -7.77 -7.53
N LEU A 33 3.03 -6.91 -7.30
CA LEU A 33 2.98 -5.55 -7.82
C LEU A 33 3.00 -5.49 -9.36
N HIS A 34 3.49 -6.54 -10.02
CA HIS A 34 3.42 -6.67 -11.48
C HIS A 34 1.96 -6.79 -11.95
N ASP A 35 1.18 -7.68 -11.31
CA ASP A 35 -0.23 -7.85 -11.65
C ASP A 35 -1.05 -6.58 -11.39
N PHE A 36 -0.57 -5.67 -10.54
CA PHE A 36 -1.23 -4.39 -10.25
C PHE A 36 -1.50 -3.56 -11.51
N GLN A 37 -0.60 -3.59 -12.48
CA GLN A 37 -0.78 -2.84 -13.72
C GLN A 37 -2.01 -3.30 -14.52
N ALA A 38 -2.35 -4.59 -14.46
CA ALA A 38 -3.51 -5.14 -15.16
C ALA A 38 -4.86 -4.76 -14.51
N TYR A 39 -4.85 -4.37 -13.23
CA TYR A 39 -6.06 -4.05 -12.45
C TYR A 39 -6.27 -2.55 -12.25
N CYS A 40 -5.26 -1.73 -12.56
CA CYS A 40 -5.35 -0.28 -12.45
C CYS A 40 -6.05 0.30 -13.70
N PRO A 41 -6.94 1.30 -13.55
CA PRO A 41 -7.48 2.01 -14.71
C PRO A 41 -6.34 2.60 -15.56
N ASN A 42 -6.46 2.56 -16.88
CA ASN A 42 -5.42 2.98 -17.85
C ASN A 42 -4.85 4.41 -17.63
N GLU A 43 -5.49 5.24 -16.83
CA GLU A 43 -5.10 6.62 -16.53
C GLU A 43 -4.40 6.77 -15.17
N LEU A 44 -4.17 5.68 -14.42
CA LEU A 44 -3.61 5.71 -13.08
C LEU A 44 -2.52 4.65 -12.88
N ALA A 45 -1.50 4.99 -12.09
CA ALA A 45 -0.46 4.06 -11.67
C ALA A 45 -0.07 4.27 -10.20
N LEU A 46 0.65 3.30 -9.63
CA LEU A 46 1.42 3.53 -8.41
C LEU A 46 2.54 4.51 -8.71
N ALA A 47 2.81 5.43 -7.77
CA ALA A 47 3.88 6.41 -7.93
C ALA A 47 5.27 5.74 -7.95
N VAL A 48 5.40 4.65 -7.20
CA VAL A 48 6.62 3.86 -7.08
C VAL A 48 6.23 2.39 -7.25
N ILE A 49 6.80 1.74 -8.27
CA ILE A 49 6.50 0.37 -8.67
C ILE A 49 7.71 -0.49 -8.36
N ALA A 50 7.50 -1.61 -7.66
CA ALA A 50 8.58 -2.53 -7.36
C ALA A 50 9.04 -3.29 -8.61
N GLU A 51 10.35 -3.39 -8.81
CA GLU A 51 10.95 -4.17 -9.91
C GLU A 51 10.76 -5.69 -9.74
N LEU A 52 10.60 -6.16 -8.50
CA LEU A 52 10.46 -7.58 -8.18
C LEU A 52 9.01 -8.06 -8.37
N ASP A 53 8.84 -8.92 -9.37
CA ASP A 53 7.54 -9.45 -9.80
C ASP A 53 6.80 -10.27 -8.76
N ASP A 54 7.44 -10.75 -7.68
CA ASP A 54 6.81 -11.60 -6.64
C ASP A 54 6.59 -10.88 -5.30
N LEU A 55 6.83 -9.57 -5.26
CA LEU A 55 6.84 -8.84 -4.00
C LEU A 55 5.44 -8.33 -3.62
N THR A 56 5.02 -8.64 -2.39
CA THR A 56 3.80 -8.07 -1.81
C THR A 56 4.06 -6.65 -1.31
N ILE A 57 3.03 -5.80 -1.28
CA ILE A 57 3.18 -4.40 -0.86
C ILE A 57 3.75 -4.23 0.57
N GLY A 58 3.54 -5.22 1.44
CA GLY A 58 4.06 -5.16 2.80
C GLY A 58 5.58 -5.25 2.88
N GLY A 59 6.22 -5.95 1.93
CA GLY A 59 7.68 -6.09 1.86
C GLY A 59 8.39 -4.74 1.69
N PRO A 60 8.11 -3.97 0.62
CA PRO A 60 8.70 -2.66 0.38
C PRO A 60 8.40 -1.64 1.48
N ILE A 61 7.21 -1.70 2.09
CA ILE A 61 6.83 -0.81 3.20
C ILE A 61 7.67 -1.10 4.44
N ASN A 62 7.77 -2.37 4.85
CA ASN A 62 8.51 -2.77 6.05
C ASN A 62 10.03 -2.79 5.84
N GLY A 63 10.48 -2.93 4.58
CA GLY A 63 11.86 -2.81 4.14
C GLY A 63 12.19 -1.39 3.69
N TYR A 64 13.04 -1.23 2.67
CA TYR A 64 13.48 0.09 2.18
C TYR A 64 12.60 0.62 1.04
N GLY A 65 12.14 -0.25 0.14
CA GLY A 65 11.16 0.08 -0.91
C GLY A 65 11.58 1.22 -1.84
N ILE A 66 12.84 1.23 -2.28
CA ILE A 66 13.39 2.18 -3.26
C ILE A 66 13.36 1.58 -4.66
N GLU A 67 12.83 2.36 -5.60
CA GLU A 67 12.70 1.99 -7.01
C GLU A 67 13.07 3.16 -7.93
N VAL A 68 13.04 2.93 -9.25
CA VAL A 68 13.50 3.90 -10.27
C VAL A 68 12.84 5.28 -10.13
N SER A 69 11.54 5.36 -9.86
CA SER A 69 10.81 6.62 -9.74
C SER A 69 10.94 7.31 -8.37
N SER A 70 11.72 6.74 -7.43
CA SER A 70 11.85 7.29 -6.08
C SER A 70 12.55 8.64 -6.02
N HIS A 71 13.36 8.97 -7.02
CA HIS A 71 13.95 10.30 -7.13
C HIS A 71 12.90 11.41 -7.39
N ILE A 72 11.68 11.04 -7.81
CA ILE A 72 10.56 11.95 -8.05
C ILE A 72 9.54 11.85 -6.91
N TYR A 73 9.21 10.61 -6.50
CA TYR A 73 8.09 10.34 -5.59
C TYR A 73 8.50 9.86 -4.19
N SER A 74 9.80 9.89 -3.87
CA SER A 74 10.36 9.34 -2.63
C SER A 74 10.15 7.82 -2.52
N LEU A 75 10.18 7.25 -1.32
CA LEU A 75 10.04 5.81 -1.11
C LEU A 75 8.58 5.34 -1.26
N ILE A 76 8.37 4.04 -1.48
CA ILE A 76 7.02 3.45 -1.51
C ILE A 76 6.23 3.83 -0.24
N SER A 77 6.86 3.78 0.92
CA SER A 77 6.25 4.14 2.21
C SER A 77 5.75 5.58 2.26
N ASP A 78 6.40 6.52 1.56
CA ASP A 78 6.02 7.94 1.53
C ASP A 78 4.75 8.19 0.71
N THR A 79 4.39 7.25 -0.16
CA THR A 79 3.15 7.29 -0.96
C THR A 79 1.93 6.77 -0.19
N VAL A 80 2.15 6.15 0.98
CA VAL A 80 1.12 5.58 1.84
C VAL A 80 0.50 6.68 2.72
N VAL A 81 -0.82 6.64 2.87
CA VAL A 81 -1.59 7.60 3.70
C VAL A 81 -2.24 6.95 4.91
N ALA A 82 -2.35 5.62 4.93
CA ALA A 82 -2.84 4.90 6.10
C ALA A 82 -2.33 3.45 6.09
N TYR A 83 -2.02 2.94 7.27
CA TYR A 83 -1.74 1.53 7.52
C TYR A 83 -2.83 0.93 8.37
N GLU A 84 -3.10 -0.36 8.17
CA GLU A 84 -3.85 -1.16 9.13
C GLU A 84 -3.00 -2.31 9.61
N ILE A 85 -2.85 -2.40 10.92
CA ILE A 85 -1.86 -3.23 11.58
C ILE A 85 -2.56 -4.00 12.69
N ILE A 86 -2.30 -5.30 12.77
CA ILE A 86 -2.69 -6.11 13.92
C ILE A 86 -1.55 -6.05 14.93
N LEU A 87 -1.84 -5.49 16.10
CA LEU A 87 -0.92 -5.40 17.24
C LEU A 87 -0.80 -6.75 17.96
N THR A 88 0.15 -6.83 18.90
CA THR A 88 0.46 -8.05 19.65
C THR A 88 -0.67 -8.51 20.57
N ASP A 89 -1.55 -7.61 20.98
CA ASP A 89 -2.76 -7.90 21.76
C ASP A 89 -3.95 -8.34 20.87
N GLY A 90 -3.73 -8.44 19.56
CA GLY A 90 -4.74 -8.82 18.57
C GLY A 90 -5.63 -7.68 18.09
N GLN A 91 -5.41 -6.44 18.55
CA GLN A 91 -6.19 -5.29 18.08
C GLN A 91 -5.81 -4.88 16.66
N LEU A 92 -6.82 -4.60 15.83
CA LEU A 92 -6.63 -3.99 14.52
C LEU A 92 -6.64 -2.47 14.67
N VAL A 93 -5.48 -1.84 14.49
CA VAL A 93 -5.32 -0.38 14.54
C VAL A 93 -5.17 0.20 13.14
N ARG A 94 -5.68 1.42 12.96
CA ARG A 94 -5.51 2.20 11.73
C ARG A 94 -4.59 3.38 12.01
N ALA A 95 -3.35 3.30 11.54
CA ALA A 95 -2.34 4.34 11.73
C ALA A 95 -2.36 5.33 10.57
N THR A 96 -2.43 6.63 10.89
CA THR A 96 -2.35 7.74 9.93
C THR A 96 -1.49 8.85 10.50
N LYS A 97 -0.90 9.69 9.64
CA LYS A 97 0.04 10.76 10.04
C LYS A 97 -0.52 11.78 11.04
N ASP A 98 -1.83 12.02 11.01
CA ASP A 98 -2.52 13.13 11.70
C ASP A 98 -3.49 12.69 12.81
N ARG A 99 -3.46 11.42 13.23
CA ARG A 99 -4.40 10.87 14.22
C ARG A 99 -3.70 10.03 15.29
N GLU A 100 -4.50 9.39 16.13
CA GLU A 100 -4.09 8.31 17.02
C GLU A 100 -3.26 7.26 16.25
N TYR A 101 -2.14 6.84 16.83
CA TYR A 101 -1.09 6.00 16.20
C TYR A 101 -0.24 6.68 15.12
N SER A 102 -0.06 8.01 15.16
CA SER A 102 0.85 8.73 14.26
C SER A 102 2.32 8.34 14.44
N ASP A 103 2.72 8.02 15.67
CA ASP A 103 4.02 7.47 16.03
C ASP A 103 4.26 6.12 15.35
N LEU A 104 3.26 5.23 15.40
CA LEU A 104 3.29 3.95 14.70
C LEU A 104 3.33 4.15 13.18
N PHE A 105 2.56 5.10 12.64
CA PHE A 105 2.62 5.43 11.21
C PHE A 105 4.03 5.82 10.75
N CYS A 106 4.74 6.62 11.55
CA CYS A 106 6.11 7.02 11.28
C CYS A 106 7.15 5.91 11.53
N ALA A 107 6.86 4.96 12.41
CA ALA A 107 7.78 3.88 12.80
C ALA A 107 7.66 2.60 11.94
N ILE A 108 6.54 2.41 11.25
CA ILE A 108 6.30 1.24 10.40
C ILE A 108 7.30 1.12 9.24
N PRO A 109 7.62 2.20 8.50
CA PRO A 109 8.69 2.15 7.52
C PRO A 109 9.97 1.61 8.15
N TRP A 110 10.58 0.61 7.52
CA TRP A 110 11.84 -0.01 7.93
C TRP A 110 11.76 -0.85 9.22
N SER A 111 10.55 -1.11 9.72
CA SER A 111 10.33 -1.92 10.92
C SER A 111 10.61 -3.41 10.74
N GLN A 112 10.78 -3.89 9.50
CA GLN A 112 10.93 -5.32 9.18
C GLN A 112 9.78 -6.19 9.73
N GLY A 113 8.59 -5.60 9.91
CA GLY A 113 7.41 -6.29 10.45
C GLY A 113 7.46 -6.55 11.97
N THR A 114 8.38 -5.92 12.70
CA THR A 114 8.53 -6.14 14.15
C THR A 114 7.50 -5.42 15.02
N LEU A 115 6.87 -4.36 14.49
CA LEU A 115 5.91 -3.52 15.22
C LEU A 115 4.46 -4.03 15.16
N GLY A 116 4.20 -5.07 14.37
CA GLY A 116 2.88 -5.66 14.19
C GLY A 116 2.72 -6.24 12.79
N LEU A 117 1.59 -6.91 12.57
CA LEU A 117 1.28 -7.51 11.28
C LEU A 117 0.57 -6.48 10.39
N LEU A 118 1.28 -5.96 9.39
CA LEU A 118 0.70 -5.06 8.38
C LEU A 118 -0.28 -5.84 7.49
N VAL A 119 -1.58 -5.55 7.62
CA VAL A 119 -2.66 -6.26 6.89
C VAL A 119 -3.27 -5.43 5.78
N ALA A 120 -3.17 -4.10 5.84
CA ALA A 120 -3.60 -3.22 4.77
C ALA A 120 -2.77 -1.95 4.65
N ALA A 121 -2.67 -1.43 3.43
CA ALA A 121 -2.09 -0.12 3.16
C ALA A 121 -2.99 0.67 2.21
N LYS A 122 -3.18 1.96 2.49
CA LYS A 122 -3.86 2.90 1.59
C LYS A 122 -2.84 3.80 0.92
N ILE A 123 -2.72 3.71 -0.39
CA ILE A 123 -1.66 4.31 -1.20
C ILE A 123 -2.27 5.37 -2.13
N LYS A 124 -1.54 6.47 -2.36
CA LYS A 124 -1.90 7.47 -3.37
C LYS A 124 -1.56 6.95 -4.76
N LEU A 125 -2.49 7.15 -5.70
CA LEU A 125 -2.24 6.87 -7.12
C LEU A 125 -1.83 8.16 -7.83
N ILE A 126 -1.03 8.02 -8.88
CA ILE A 126 -0.65 9.13 -9.76
C ILE A 126 -1.35 8.99 -11.11
N PRO A 127 -1.76 10.11 -11.74
CA PRO A 127 -2.26 10.09 -13.10
C PRO A 127 -1.12 9.84 -14.09
N ILE A 128 -1.37 8.98 -15.08
CA ILE A 128 -0.47 8.70 -16.20
C ILE A 128 -1.13 9.13 -17.52
N LYS A 129 -0.32 9.59 -18.48
CA LYS A 129 -0.74 10.01 -19.82
C LYS A 129 -0.29 9.01 -20.87
#